data_AF-A0ABD0ZPY5-F1
#
_entry.id   AF-A0ABD0ZPY5-F1
#
_cell.length_a   1.000
_cell.length_b   1.000
_cell.length_c   1.000
_cell.angle_alpha   90.00
_cell.angle_beta   90.00
_cell.angle_gamma   90.00
#
_symmetry.space_group_name_H-M   'P 1'
#
loop_
_entity.id
_entity.type
_entity.pdbx_description
1 polymer ?
#
loop_
_entity_poly.entity_id
_entity_poly.type
_entity_poly.pdbx_seq_one_letter_code
_entity_poly.pdbx_strand_id
1 'polypeptide(L)'
;MRLPGYMSRMPKPPEDSHLEQIVRLISESKKPVLYVGGGCLNSSEELCRFVELTGIPVASTLMGLGSYPCTDELSLHMLGIHGTVYANYSVEHIDLLLAFGVRFDDRVTGKLEAFGRRAKIVHIDIDSAEIGKNKTPHVSVCGDVKLVLQGMNKVLENRGKELKLDFGELRDG
;
A
#
# COMPACT_ATOMS: atom_id res chain seq x y z
N MET A 1 15.54 -2.29 31.14
CA MET A 1 15.55 -0.83 31.28
C MET A 1 14.34 -0.28 30.53
N ARG A 2 13.34 0.30 31.20
CA ARG A 2 12.10 0.83 30.58
C ARG A 2 12.21 2.35 30.48
N LEU A 3 12.34 2.89 29.27
CA LEU A 3 12.44 4.33 29.00
C LEU A 3 11.04 4.91 28.76
N PRO A 4 10.47 5.72 29.68
CA PRO A 4 9.07 6.15 29.61
C PRO A 4 8.71 6.92 28.33
N GLY A 5 9.63 7.73 27.80
CA GLY A 5 9.43 8.45 26.54
C GLY A 5 9.49 7.58 25.28
N TYR A 6 10.04 6.36 25.36
CA TYR A 6 10.07 5.41 24.25
C TYR A 6 8.72 4.72 24.07
N MET A 7 7.98 4.46 25.16
CA MET A 7 6.64 3.85 25.08
C MET A 7 5.60 4.80 24.48
N SER A 8 5.71 6.11 24.72
CA SER A 8 4.85 7.11 24.06
C SER A 8 5.11 7.25 22.55
N ARG A 9 6.26 6.74 22.06
CA ARG A 9 6.63 6.68 20.64
C ARG A 9 6.34 5.32 20.00
N MET A 10 5.88 4.33 20.77
CA MET A 10 5.47 3.07 20.17
C MET A 10 4.28 3.34 19.24
N PRO A 11 4.29 2.76 18.02
CA PRO A 11 3.18 2.91 17.10
C PRO A 11 1.91 2.45 17.80
N LYS A 12 0.93 3.35 17.91
CA LYS A 12 -0.38 3.01 18.45
C LYS A 12 -1.06 2.04 17.48
N PRO A 13 -1.89 1.12 17.99
CA PRO A 13 -2.77 0.35 17.12
C PRO A 13 -3.57 1.33 16.26
N PRO A 14 -3.75 1.04 14.96
CA PRO A 14 -4.57 1.88 14.10
C PRO A 14 -6.01 1.86 14.59
N GLU A 15 -6.68 3.01 14.48
CA GLU A 15 -8.11 3.09 14.80
C GLU A 15 -8.93 2.40 13.71
N ASP A 16 -9.93 1.61 14.11
CA ASP A 16 -10.79 0.84 13.20
C ASP A 16 -11.48 1.73 12.15
N SER A 17 -11.84 2.96 12.51
CA SER A 17 -12.43 3.95 11.61
C SER A 17 -11.56 4.22 10.37
N HIS A 18 -10.25 4.34 10.54
CA HIS A 18 -9.30 4.54 9.45
C HIS A 18 -9.20 3.28 8.58
N LEU A 19 -9.20 2.10 9.20
CA LEU A 19 -9.12 0.82 8.49
C LEU A 19 -10.37 0.61 7.61
N GLU A 20 -11.55 0.86 8.16
CA GLU A 20 -12.81 0.76 7.42
C GLU A 20 -12.88 1.76 6.26
N GLN A 21 -12.35 2.97 6.44
CA GLN A 21 -12.27 3.96 5.38
C GLN A 21 -11.37 3.49 4.23
N ILE A 22 -10.23 2.87 4.53
CA ILE A 22 -9.34 2.29 3.50
C ILE A 22 -10.03 1.15 2.76
N VAL A 23 -10.66 0.21 3.49
CA VAL A 23 -11.41 -0.90 2.88
C VAL A 23 -12.54 -0.39 2.00
N ARG A 24 -13.24 0.67 2.42
CA ARG A 24 -14.26 1.32 1.60
C ARG A 24 -13.67 1.90 0.30
N LEU A 25 -12.53 2.60 0.38
CA LEU A 25 -11.87 3.11 -0.82
C LEU A 25 -11.47 2.00 -1.79
N ILE A 26 -10.98 0.87 -1.26
CA ILE A 26 -10.67 -0.31 -2.06
C ILE A 26 -11.92 -0.84 -2.76
N SER A 27 -13.06 -0.92 -2.07
CA SER A 27 -14.32 -1.39 -2.66
C SER A 27 -14.92 -0.44 -3.70
N GLU A 28 -14.65 0.86 -3.61
CA GLU A 28 -15.09 1.87 -4.59
C GLU A 28 -14.13 2.01 -5.78
N SER A 29 -12.93 1.43 -5.67
CA SER A 29 -11.86 1.49 -6.66
C SER A 29 -12.10 0.50 -7.79
N LYS A 30 -11.65 0.84 -9.00
CA LYS A 30 -11.65 -0.07 -10.15
C LYS A 30 -10.24 -0.49 -10.56
N LYS A 31 -9.24 0.36 -10.32
CA LYS A 31 -7.84 0.16 -10.69
C LYS A 31 -6.91 0.46 -9.51
N PRO A 32 -7.01 -0.32 -8.42
CA PRO A 32 -6.09 -0.18 -7.30
C PRO A 32 -4.72 -0.78 -7.62
N VAL A 33 -3.65 -0.15 -7.12
CA VAL A 33 -2.30 -0.72 -7.10
C VAL A 33 -1.70 -0.57 -5.72
N LEU A 34 -1.08 -1.65 -5.23
CA LEU A 34 -0.23 -1.63 -4.05
C LEU A 34 1.15 -1.10 -4.41
N TYR A 35 1.60 -0.07 -3.70
CA TYR A 35 2.93 0.50 -3.79
C TYR A 35 3.70 0.22 -2.51
N VAL A 36 4.60 -0.76 -2.56
CA VAL A 36 5.21 -1.38 -1.38
C VAL A 36 6.68 -0.98 -1.22
N GLY A 37 7.03 -0.54 -0.02
CA GLY A 37 8.35 -0.05 0.34
C GLY A 37 9.09 -0.92 1.35
N GLY A 38 10.27 -0.45 1.77
CA GLY A 38 11.07 -1.12 2.79
C GLY A 38 10.40 -1.19 4.16
N GLY A 39 9.37 -0.37 4.42
CA GLY A 39 8.56 -0.49 5.64
C GLY A 39 7.77 -1.79 5.74
N CYS A 40 7.61 -2.54 4.64
CA CYS A 40 6.86 -3.79 4.61
C CYS A 40 7.71 -5.05 4.84
N LEU A 41 9.04 -4.94 5.00
CA LEU A 41 9.94 -6.09 5.10
C LEU A 41 9.58 -7.06 6.26
N ASN A 42 9.02 -6.54 7.35
CA ASN A 42 8.58 -7.35 8.51
C ASN A 42 7.09 -7.74 8.49
N SER A 43 6.41 -7.48 7.36
CA SER A 43 4.96 -7.63 7.19
C SER A 43 4.61 -8.50 5.98
N SER A 44 5.52 -9.39 5.55
CA SER A 44 5.34 -10.18 4.33
C SER A 44 4.13 -11.11 4.40
N GLU A 45 3.94 -11.81 5.52
CA GLU A 45 2.79 -12.71 5.72
C GLU A 45 1.47 -11.94 5.69
N GLU A 46 1.40 -10.81 6.39
CA GLU A 46 0.23 -9.95 6.40
C GLU A 46 -0.09 -9.35 5.03
N LEU A 47 0.95 -8.96 4.27
CA LEU A 47 0.82 -8.41 2.93
C LEU A 47 0.33 -9.47 1.94
N CYS A 48 0.90 -10.67 1.97
CA CYS A 48 0.43 -11.80 1.16
C CYS A 48 -1.04 -12.09 1.44
N ARG A 49 -1.43 -12.16 2.72
CA ARG A 49 -2.83 -12.36 3.11
C ARG A 49 -3.75 -11.25 2.61
N PHE A 50 -3.30 -10.00 2.68
CA PHE A 50 -4.05 -8.87 2.16
C PHE A 50 -4.26 -8.97 0.64
N VAL A 51 -3.23 -9.38 -0.10
CA VAL A 51 -3.31 -9.56 -1.55
C VAL A 51 -4.22 -10.73 -1.91
N GLU A 52 -4.17 -11.85 -1.19
CA GLU A 52 -5.11 -12.97 -1.38
C GLU A 52 -6.58 -12.55 -1.20
N LEU A 53 -6.86 -11.69 -0.22
CA LEU A 53 -8.21 -11.24 0.08
C LEU A 53 -8.74 -10.19 -0.90
N THR A 54 -7.86 -9.47 -1.59
CA THR A 54 -8.24 -8.31 -2.41
C THR A 54 -7.98 -8.50 -3.90
N GLY A 55 -7.02 -9.34 -4.28
CA GLY A 55 -6.57 -9.53 -5.67
C GLY A 55 -5.85 -8.31 -6.26
N ILE A 56 -5.37 -7.38 -5.44
CA ILE A 56 -4.75 -6.13 -5.90
C ILE A 56 -3.30 -6.39 -6.37
N PRO A 57 -2.91 -5.91 -7.56
CA PRO A 57 -1.54 -6.05 -8.05
C PRO A 57 -0.53 -5.23 -7.22
N VAL A 58 0.67 -5.78 -7.06
CA VAL A 58 1.72 -5.28 -6.16
C VAL A 58 2.92 -4.77 -6.94
N ALA A 59 3.19 -3.47 -6.86
CA ALA A 59 4.40 -2.83 -7.35
C ALA A 59 5.33 -2.50 -6.17
N SER A 60 6.58 -2.95 -6.24
CA SER A 60 7.57 -2.79 -5.17
C SER A 60 8.62 -1.73 -5.49
N THR A 61 9.07 -0.99 -4.48
CA THR A 61 10.34 -0.25 -4.57
C THR A 61 11.52 -1.21 -4.53
N LEU A 62 12.71 -0.74 -4.90
CA LEU A 62 13.96 -1.48 -4.70
C LEU A 62 14.13 -1.95 -3.24
N MET A 63 13.74 -1.11 -2.27
CA MET A 63 13.84 -1.41 -0.83
C MET A 63 12.73 -2.35 -0.34
N GLY A 64 11.64 -2.48 -1.09
CA GLY A 64 10.53 -3.37 -0.78
C GLY A 64 10.64 -4.75 -1.41
N LEU A 65 11.63 -4.99 -2.29
CA LEU A 65 11.83 -6.30 -2.92
C LEU A 65 11.98 -7.40 -1.85
N GLY A 66 11.20 -8.47 -2.01
CA GLY A 66 11.10 -9.56 -1.03
C GLY A 66 9.99 -9.40 0.01
N SER A 67 9.32 -8.24 0.09
CA SER A 67 8.12 -8.09 0.94
C SER A 67 6.93 -8.89 0.37
N TYR A 68 6.83 -8.98 -0.96
CA TYR A 68 5.87 -9.82 -1.67
C TYR A 68 6.61 -10.70 -2.70
N PRO A 69 6.20 -11.97 -2.92
CA PRO A 69 6.91 -12.87 -3.85
C PRO A 69 6.90 -12.35 -5.29
N CYS A 70 8.09 -12.12 -5.85
CA CYS A 70 8.20 -11.64 -7.24
C CYS A 70 7.70 -12.65 -8.28
N THR A 71 7.60 -13.93 -7.92
CA THR A 71 7.14 -15.02 -8.78
C THR A 71 5.62 -15.13 -8.87
N ASP A 72 4.88 -14.37 -8.06
CA ASP A 72 3.42 -14.36 -8.09
C ASP A 72 2.89 -13.58 -9.31
N GLU A 73 1.76 -14.00 -9.87
CA GLU A 73 1.13 -13.35 -11.01
C GLU A 73 0.68 -11.90 -10.71
N LEU A 74 0.36 -11.60 -9.44
CA LEU A 74 -0.01 -10.26 -9.01
C LEU A 74 1.21 -9.36 -8.77
N SER A 75 2.45 -9.87 -8.90
CA SER A 75 3.66 -9.07 -8.78
C SER A 75 3.93 -8.27 -10.05
N LEU A 76 3.76 -6.96 -9.96
CA LEU A 76 4.22 -6.01 -10.98
C LEU A 76 5.74 -5.78 -10.92
N HIS A 77 6.47 -6.48 -10.04
CA HIS A 77 7.91 -6.31 -9.84
C HIS A 77 8.26 -4.87 -9.40
N MET A 78 9.42 -4.38 -9.83
CA MET A 78 9.94 -3.08 -9.40
C MET A 78 9.36 -1.95 -10.25
N LEU A 79 8.91 -0.87 -9.60
CA LEU A 79 8.58 0.40 -10.27
C LEU A 79 9.72 1.43 -10.15
N GLY A 80 9.75 2.40 -11.07
CA GLY A 80 10.70 3.51 -11.07
C GLY A 80 11.53 3.62 -12.35
N ILE A 81 12.62 4.41 -12.30
CA ILE A 81 13.47 4.74 -13.46
C ILE A 81 14.11 3.50 -14.13
N HIS A 82 14.34 2.45 -13.36
CA HIS A 82 14.79 1.13 -13.85
C HIS A 82 13.75 0.03 -13.61
N GLY A 83 12.50 0.42 -13.36
CA GLY A 83 11.39 -0.49 -13.13
C GLY A 83 10.86 -1.10 -14.43
N THR A 84 9.92 -2.02 -14.29
CA THR A 84 9.28 -2.68 -15.43
C THR A 84 8.28 -1.74 -16.11
N VAL A 85 8.11 -1.90 -17.42
CA VAL A 85 7.18 -1.07 -18.20
C VAL A 85 5.74 -1.22 -17.70
N TYR A 86 5.31 -2.45 -17.41
CA TYR A 86 3.97 -2.75 -16.92
C TYR A 86 3.71 -2.19 -15.50
N ALA A 87 4.72 -2.15 -14.61
CA ALA A 87 4.57 -1.48 -13.32
C ALA A 87 4.34 0.03 -13.49
N ASN A 88 5.15 0.68 -14.31
CA ASN A 88 5.04 2.11 -14.55
C ASN A 88 3.72 2.46 -15.26
N TYR A 89 3.29 1.64 -16.22
CA TYR A 89 2.00 1.79 -16.92
C TYR A 89 0.81 1.63 -15.99
N SER A 90 0.83 0.62 -15.11
CA SER A 90 -0.24 0.39 -14.13
C SER A 90 -0.45 1.62 -13.26
N VAL A 91 0.63 2.23 -12.77
CA VAL A 91 0.60 3.42 -11.90
C VAL A 91 0.18 4.71 -12.62
N GLU A 92 0.22 4.75 -13.95
CA GLU A 92 -0.30 5.90 -14.71
C GLU A 92 -1.83 5.89 -14.82
N HIS A 93 -2.44 4.70 -14.82
CA HIS A 93 -3.88 4.50 -15.07
C HIS A 93 -4.70 4.10 -13.84
N ILE A 94 -4.12 4.19 -12.64
CA ILE A 94 -4.81 3.91 -11.39
C ILE A 94 -5.80 4.99 -10.96
N ASP A 95 -6.81 4.56 -10.21
CA ASP A 95 -7.74 5.39 -9.45
C ASP A 95 -7.54 5.27 -7.92
N LEU A 96 -6.78 4.29 -7.45
CA LEU A 96 -6.34 4.14 -6.06
C LEU A 96 -4.88 3.68 -5.97
N LEU A 97 -4.08 4.42 -5.20
CA LEU A 97 -2.71 4.06 -4.84
C LEU A 97 -2.63 3.72 -3.35
N LEU A 98 -2.25 2.49 -3.02
CA LEU A 98 -2.04 2.02 -1.66
C LEU A 98 -0.54 2.04 -1.34
N ALA A 99 -0.05 3.16 -0.80
CA ALA A 99 1.35 3.42 -0.52
C ALA A 99 1.73 2.93 0.90
N PHE A 100 2.30 1.73 1.01
CA PHE A 100 2.59 1.07 2.27
C PHE A 100 4.10 1.04 2.54
N GLY A 101 4.54 1.73 3.61
CA GLY A 101 5.93 1.74 4.04
C GLY A 101 6.89 2.39 3.04
N VAL A 102 6.41 3.40 2.29
CA VAL A 102 7.13 4.11 1.23
C VAL A 102 7.27 5.59 1.55
N ARG A 103 8.34 6.20 1.02
CA ARG A 103 8.66 7.64 1.21
C ARG A 103 8.45 8.50 -0.02
N PHE A 104 7.84 7.95 -1.08
CA PHE A 104 7.68 8.63 -2.38
C PHE A 104 8.99 9.26 -2.88
N ASP A 105 10.05 8.44 -2.93
CA ASP A 105 11.36 8.86 -3.41
C ASP A 105 11.32 9.26 -4.90
N ASP A 106 12.11 10.24 -5.28
CA ASP A 106 12.19 10.80 -6.64
C ASP A 106 12.67 9.76 -7.66
N ARG A 107 13.49 8.78 -7.24
CA ARG A 107 13.97 7.69 -8.12
C ARG A 107 12.87 6.73 -8.54
N VAL A 108 11.76 6.73 -7.79
CA VAL A 108 10.61 5.87 -8.06
C VAL A 108 9.50 6.66 -8.74
N THR A 109 9.25 7.88 -8.28
CA THR A 109 8.13 8.70 -8.75
C THR A 109 8.43 9.48 -10.03
N GLY A 110 9.72 9.71 -10.36
CA GLY A 110 10.12 10.55 -11.47
C GLY A 110 9.52 11.95 -11.33
N LYS A 111 8.58 12.30 -12.21
CA LYS A 111 7.77 13.51 -12.05
C LYS A 111 6.59 13.24 -11.10
N LEU A 112 6.76 13.61 -9.83
CA LEU A 112 5.76 13.48 -8.76
C LEU A 112 4.35 13.95 -9.13
N GLU A 113 4.21 14.98 -9.96
CA GLU A 113 2.92 15.49 -10.44
C GLU A 113 2.18 14.52 -11.36
N ALA A 114 2.92 13.73 -12.14
CA ALA A 114 2.36 12.72 -13.05
C ALA A 114 2.03 11.42 -12.29
N PHE A 115 2.82 11.09 -11.27
CA PHE A 115 2.64 9.89 -10.47
C PHE A 115 1.30 9.87 -9.73
N GLY A 116 0.44 8.91 -10.07
CA GLY A 116 -0.89 8.76 -9.46
C GLY A 116 -1.77 10.00 -9.57
N ARG A 117 -1.63 10.80 -10.65
CA ARG A 117 -2.30 12.11 -10.79
C ARG A 117 -3.82 12.06 -10.61
N ARG A 118 -4.45 10.96 -11.03
CA ARG A 118 -5.91 10.76 -10.97
C ARG A 118 -6.33 9.84 -9.83
N ALA A 119 -5.37 9.29 -9.07
CA ALA A 119 -5.65 8.32 -8.03
C ALA A 119 -5.89 8.99 -6.68
N LYS A 120 -6.84 8.42 -5.93
CA LYS A 120 -6.88 8.58 -4.48
C LYS A 120 -5.64 7.91 -3.90
N ILE A 121 -5.01 8.54 -2.93
CA ILE A 121 -3.76 8.03 -2.32
C ILE A 121 -4.04 7.68 -0.86
N VAL A 122 -3.75 6.44 -0.51
CA VAL A 122 -3.68 5.97 0.87
C VAL A 122 -2.21 5.83 1.23
N HIS A 123 -1.75 6.49 2.30
CA HIS A 123 -0.35 6.41 2.74
C HIS A 123 -0.26 5.89 4.18
N ILE A 124 0.44 4.77 4.35
CA ILE A 124 0.74 4.20 5.66
C ILE A 124 2.25 4.29 5.88
N ASP A 125 2.64 5.03 6.92
CA ASP A 125 4.03 5.11 7.35
C ASP A 125 4.08 5.17 8.88
N ILE A 126 5.15 4.65 9.46
CA ILE A 126 5.38 4.75 10.91
C ILE A 126 5.90 6.14 11.29
N ASP A 127 6.51 6.86 10.34
CA ASP A 127 7.02 8.21 10.53
C ASP A 127 6.02 9.26 10.01
N SER A 128 5.41 9.99 10.95
CA SER A 128 4.51 11.10 10.64
C SER A 128 5.14 12.20 9.77
N ALA A 129 6.47 12.36 9.79
CA ALA A 129 7.16 13.38 9.00
C ALA A 129 7.22 13.03 7.51
N GLU A 130 7.06 11.76 7.14
CA GLU A 130 7.04 11.33 5.74
C GLU A 130 5.63 11.45 5.13
N ILE A 131 4.58 11.43 5.95
CA ILE A 131 3.20 11.60 5.51
C ILE A 131 2.97 13.03 5.00
N GLY A 132 2.64 13.17 3.71
CA GLY A 132 2.37 14.47 3.10
C GLY A 132 3.60 15.29 2.70
N LYS A 133 4.82 14.77 2.91
CA LYS A 133 6.08 15.46 2.59
C LYS A 133 6.26 15.73 1.10
N ASN A 134 6.16 14.68 0.28
CA ASN A 134 6.34 14.76 -1.17
C ASN A 134 5.01 14.74 -1.93
N LYS A 135 4.01 14.03 -1.40
CA LYS A 135 2.69 13.87 -2.01
C LYS A 135 1.64 13.87 -0.90
N THR A 136 0.63 14.73 -1.02
CA THR A 136 -0.47 14.80 -0.05
C THR A 136 -1.41 13.60 -0.23
N PRO A 137 -1.54 12.71 0.78
CA PRO A 137 -2.46 11.59 0.69
C PRO A 137 -3.91 12.05 0.92
N HIS A 138 -4.86 11.27 0.39
CA HIS A 138 -6.29 11.47 0.66
C HIS A 138 -6.67 10.82 2.00
N VAL A 139 -6.02 9.70 2.32
CA VAL A 139 -6.15 9.00 3.61
C VAL A 139 -4.76 8.63 4.07
N SER A 140 -4.47 8.84 5.34
CA SER A 140 -3.18 8.45 5.91
C SER A 140 -3.34 7.77 7.25
N VAL A 141 -2.49 6.78 7.51
CA VAL A 141 -2.39 6.13 8.81
C VAL A 141 -0.94 6.22 9.28
N CYS A 142 -0.73 6.90 10.40
CA CYS A 142 0.57 6.94 11.06
C CYS A 142 0.68 5.75 12.02
N GLY A 143 1.40 4.71 11.62
CA GLY A 143 1.50 3.48 12.42
C GLY A 143 2.32 2.38 11.76
N ASP A 144 2.49 1.29 12.49
CA ASP A 144 3.16 0.09 11.99
C ASP A 144 2.30 -0.56 10.89
N VAL A 145 2.84 -0.64 9.67
CA VAL A 145 2.17 -1.27 8.52
C VAL A 145 1.72 -2.70 8.84
N LYS A 146 2.46 -3.44 9.67
CA LYS A 146 2.08 -4.78 10.10
C LYS A 146 0.74 -4.79 10.81
N LEU A 147 0.58 -3.91 11.80
CA LEU A 147 -0.65 -3.80 12.59
C LEU A 147 -1.82 -3.30 11.72
N VAL A 148 -1.53 -2.40 10.79
CA VAL A 148 -2.54 -1.90 9.85
C VAL A 148 -3.02 -2.99 8.91
N LEU A 149 -2.12 -3.79 8.32
CA LEU A 149 -2.49 -4.93 7.48
C LEU A 149 -3.27 -5.98 8.27
N GLN A 150 -2.86 -6.32 9.51
CA GLN A 150 -3.61 -7.27 10.35
C GLN A 150 -5.03 -6.78 10.62
N GLY A 151 -5.20 -5.49 10.90
CA GLY A 151 -6.51 -4.88 11.09
C GLY A 151 -7.36 -4.93 9.82
N MET A 152 -6.80 -4.52 8.68
CA MET A 152 -7.50 -4.56 7.38
C MET A 152 -7.88 -5.99 6.98
N ASN A 153 -7.00 -6.98 7.19
CA ASN A 153 -7.29 -8.38 6.89
C ASN A 153 -8.50 -8.89 7.69
N LYS A 154 -8.59 -8.56 8.99
CA LYS A 154 -9.76 -8.91 9.80
C LYS A 154 -11.05 -8.27 9.27
N VAL A 155 -10.99 -6.99 8.88
CA VAL A 155 -12.15 -6.30 8.30
C VAL A 155 -12.57 -6.93 6.98
N LEU A 156 -11.62 -7.25 6.11
CA LEU A 156 -11.87 -7.91 4.82
C LEU A 156 -12.43 -9.33 4.98
N GLU A 157 -11.91 -10.12 5.91
CA GLU A 157 -12.41 -11.47 6.20
C GLU A 157 -13.85 -11.43 6.72
N ASN A 158 -14.17 -10.48 7.60
CA ASN A 158 -15.52 -10.29 8.11
C ASN A 158 -16.49 -9.84 7.01
N ARG A 159 -16.03 -9.01 6.05
CA ARG A 159 -16.84 -8.49 4.93
C ARG A 159 -16.80 -9.36 3.67
N GLY A 160 -15.95 -10.38 3.62
CA GLY A 160 -15.66 -11.19 2.42
C GLY A 160 -16.84 -11.99 1.86
N LYS A 161 -17.99 -12.02 2.55
CA LYS A 161 -19.24 -12.55 1.99
C LYS A 161 -20.04 -11.53 1.17
N GLU A 162 -19.77 -10.24 1.33
CA GLU A 162 -20.52 -9.15 0.68
C GLU A 162 -19.68 -8.36 -0.34
N LEU A 163 -18.35 -8.31 -0.18
CA LEU A 163 -17.45 -7.61 -1.09
C LEU A 163 -16.98 -8.53 -2.22
N LYS A 164 -17.57 -8.38 -3.42
CA LYS A 164 -16.99 -8.95 -4.65
C LYS A 164 -15.87 -8.04 -5.14
N LEU A 165 -14.67 -8.23 -4.60
CA LEU A 165 -13.45 -7.61 -5.13
C LEU A 165 -12.93 -8.49 -6.27
N ASP A 166 -13.03 -8.01 -7.50
CA ASP A 166 -12.42 -8.65 -8.67
C ASP A 166 -11.73 -7.57 -9.51
N PHE A 167 -10.40 -7.63 -9.52
CA PHE A 167 -9.54 -6.73 -10.28
C PHE A 167 -8.85 -7.45 -11.45
N GLY A 168 -9.39 -8.58 -11.92
CA GLY A 168 -8.81 -9.38 -12.99
C GLY A 168 -8.54 -8.62 -14.29
N GLU A 169 -9.34 -7.58 -14.61
CA GLU A 169 -9.16 -6.77 -15.83
C GLU A 169 -7.84 -5.96 -15.88
N LEU A 170 -7.13 -5.79 -14.75
CA LEU A 170 -5.80 -5.15 -14.74
C LEU A 170 -4.66 -6.06 -15.24
N ARG A 171 -4.93 -7.36 -15.49
CA ARG A 171 -3.90 -8.36 -15.82
C ARG A 171 -3.54 -8.42 -17.31
N ASP A 172 -4.41 -7.95 -18.20
CA ASP A 172 -4.32 -8.14 -19.66
C ASP A 172 -3.95 -6.87 -20.46
N GLY A 173 -3.47 -5.81 -19.79
CA GLY A 173 -3.18 -4.49 -20.38
C GLY A 173 -1.74 -4.28 -20.82
#